data_AF-A0A379SR27-F1
#
_entry.id   AF-A0A379SR27-F1
#
_cell.length_a   1.000
_cell.length_b   1.000
_cell.length_c   1.000
_cell.angle_alpha   90.00
_cell.angle_beta   90.00
_cell.angle_gamma   90.00
#
_symmetry.space_group_name_H-M   'P 1'
#
loop_
_entity.id
_entity.type
_entity.pdbx_description
1 polymer ?
#
loop_
_entity_poly.entity_id
_entity_poly.type
_entity_poly.pdbx_seq_one_letter_code
_entity_poly.pdbx_strand_id
1 'polypeptide(L)'
;MLNLTNVVPAMEIMLDDFGFGLSKRRVTLSTSGVVPALDKLGDMIDVALAISLHAPNDAIRDEIVPINKKYNIETFPGRGSPLPGKIQRQSGARDD
;
A
#
# COMPACT_ATOMS: atom_id res chain seq x y z
N MET A 1 5.94 -0.03 -4.97
CA MET A 1 5.25 0.91 -5.90
C MET A 1 6.02 1.21 -7.18
N LEU A 2 7.34 0.95 -7.27
CA LEU A 2 8.11 1.21 -8.50
C LEU A 2 7.91 0.19 -9.64
N ASN A 3 6.99 -0.76 -9.48
CA ASN A 3 6.79 -1.88 -10.39
C ASN A 3 5.30 -2.21 -10.60
N LEU A 4 4.45 -1.20 -10.67
CA LEU A 4 2.99 -1.40 -10.78
C LEU A 4 2.60 -2.18 -12.04
N THR A 5 3.33 -1.98 -13.15
CA THR A 5 3.07 -2.65 -14.43
C THR A 5 3.14 -4.17 -14.36
N ASN A 6 3.96 -4.72 -13.45
CA ASN A 6 4.08 -6.16 -13.26
C ASN A 6 3.32 -6.66 -12.02
N VAL A 7 3.26 -5.84 -10.97
CA VAL A 7 2.58 -6.21 -9.72
C VAL A 7 1.07 -6.31 -9.92
N VAL A 8 0.45 -5.38 -10.66
CA VAL A 8 -1.01 -5.39 -10.86
C VAL A 8 -1.47 -6.67 -11.60
N PRO A 9 -0.90 -7.04 -12.76
CA PRO A 9 -1.28 -8.29 -13.43
C PRO A 9 -1.05 -9.54 -12.59
N ALA A 10 0.03 -9.59 -11.81
CA ALA A 10 0.29 -10.72 -10.91
C ALA A 10 -0.78 -10.84 -9.82
N MET A 11 -1.23 -9.71 -9.26
CA MET A 11 -2.32 -9.69 -8.29
C MET A 11 -3.66 -10.07 -8.94
N GLU A 12 -3.93 -9.63 -10.18
CA GLU A 12 -5.13 -10.06 -10.90
C GLU A 12 -5.19 -11.59 -11.05
N ILE A 13 -4.09 -12.24 -11.43
CA ILE A 13 -4.01 -13.71 -11.51
C ILE A 13 -4.21 -14.37 -10.14
N MET A 14 -3.72 -13.75 -9.06
CA MET A 14 -3.96 -14.24 -7.70
C MET A 14 -5.44 -14.19 -7.31
N LEU A 15 -6.18 -13.18 -7.78
CA LEU A 15 -7.59 -12.98 -7.47
C LEU A 15 -8.53 -13.71 -8.42
N ASP A 16 -8.08 -14.06 -9.62
CA ASP A 16 -8.87 -14.72 -10.66
C ASP A 16 -9.35 -16.11 -10.20
N ASP A 17 -10.64 -16.41 -10.39
CA ASP A 17 -11.25 -17.70 -10.06
C ASP A 17 -10.68 -18.87 -10.90
N PHE A 18 -10.19 -18.58 -12.11
CA PHE A 18 -9.46 -19.53 -12.96
C PHE A 18 -7.95 -19.55 -12.69
N GLY A 19 -7.45 -18.63 -11.86
CA GLY A 19 -6.08 -18.57 -11.37
C GLY A 19 -5.96 -19.24 -9.99
N PHE A 20 -5.65 -18.43 -8.97
CA PHE A 20 -5.54 -18.92 -7.59
C PHE A 20 -6.82 -18.76 -6.76
N GLY A 21 -7.81 -18.00 -7.24
CA GLY A 21 -9.10 -17.79 -6.58
C GLY A 21 -8.98 -17.18 -5.18
N LEU A 22 -7.94 -16.37 -4.92
CA LEU A 22 -7.75 -15.77 -3.60
C LEU A 22 -8.72 -14.62 -3.39
N SER A 23 -9.29 -14.56 -2.18
CA SER A 23 -10.05 -13.38 -1.77
C SER A 23 -9.14 -12.16 -1.73
N LYS A 24 -9.62 -11.03 -2.24
CA LYS A 24 -8.97 -9.70 -2.16
C LYS A 24 -8.61 -9.25 -0.74
N ARG A 25 -9.25 -9.80 0.30
CA ARG A 25 -8.86 -9.58 1.71
C ARG A 25 -7.62 -10.36 2.15
N ARG A 26 -7.24 -11.40 1.39
CA ARG A 26 -6.10 -12.29 1.67
C ARG A 26 -4.85 -11.94 0.86
N VAL A 27 -4.96 -11.08 -0.14
CA VAL A 27 -3.82 -10.55 -0.90
C VAL A 27 -3.52 -9.13 -0.43
N THR A 28 -2.40 -8.95 0.27
CA THR A 28 -2.00 -7.66 0.86
C THR A 28 -0.79 -7.10 0.16
N LEU A 29 -0.88 -5.86 -0.32
CA LEU A 29 0.25 -5.11 -0.82
C LEU A 29 0.81 -4.18 0.26
N SER A 30 2.09 -4.31 0.59
CA SER A 30 2.77 -3.40 1.51
C SER A 30 3.55 -2.31 0.75
N THR A 31 3.55 -1.08 1.26
CA THR A 31 4.35 0.01 0.67
C THR A 31 4.91 1.01 1.70
N SER A 32 6.12 1.49 1.41
CA SER A 32 6.81 2.57 2.15
C SER A 32 6.39 3.98 1.73
N GLY A 33 5.46 4.12 0.77
CA GLY A 33 4.70 5.35 0.60
C GLY A 33 5.06 6.27 -0.56
N VAL A 34 4.87 5.77 -1.79
CA VAL A 34 4.83 6.61 -3.00
C VAL A 34 3.38 7.03 -3.24
N VAL A 35 2.96 8.21 -2.76
CA VAL A 35 1.55 8.66 -2.82
C VAL A 35 0.97 8.61 -4.25
N PRO A 36 1.61 9.17 -5.30
CA PRO A 36 1.03 9.15 -6.64
C PRO A 36 0.87 7.75 -7.25
N ALA A 37 1.67 6.78 -6.79
CA ALA A 37 1.55 5.40 -7.22
C ALA A 37 0.41 4.68 -6.49
N LEU A 38 0.11 5.10 -5.26
CA LEU A 38 -1.04 4.62 -4.51
C LEU A 38 -2.35 5.06 -5.14
N ASP A 39 -2.43 6.32 -5.60
CA ASP A 39 -3.61 6.82 -6.34
C ASP A 39 -3.86 5.98 -7.60
N LYS A 40 -2.81 5.78 -8.41
CA LYS A 40 -2.88 4.93 -9.61
C LYS A 40 -3.31 3.50 -9.29
N LEU A 41 -2.79 2.92 -8.21
CA LEU A 41 -3.17 1.57 -7.80
C LEU A 41 -4.67 1.49 -7.48
N GLY A 42 -5.21 2.51 -6.79
CA GLY A 42 -6.62 2.55 -6.41
C GLY A 42 -7.60 2.68 -7.58
N ASP A 43 -7.12 3.18 -8.72
CA ASP A 43 -7.88 3.21 -9.97
C ASP A 43 -7.83 1.86 -10.70
N MET A 44 -6.75 1.09 -10.51
CA MET A 44 -6.49 -0.15 -11.25
C MET A 44 -7.08 -1.40 -10.58
N ILE A 45 -6.90 -1.59 -9.26
CA ILE A 45 -7.22 -2.87 -8.60
C ILE A 45 -7.75 -2.68 -7.17
N ASP A 46 -8.65 -3.59 -6.74
CA ASP A 46 -9.24 -3.63 -5.39
C ASP A 46 -8.53 -4.69 -4.53
N VAL A 47 -7.65 -4.24 -3.63
CA VAL A 47 -6.77 -5.09 -2.82
C VAL A 47 -6.59 -4.52 -1.41
N ALA A 48 -6.19 -5.39 -0.47
CA ALA A 48 -5.80 -4.96 0.87
C ALA A 48 -4.42 -4.28 0.83
N LEU A 49 -4.28 -3.16 1.55
CA LEU A 49 -3.03 -2.41 1.66
C LEU A 49 -2.52 -2.40 3.10
N ALA A 50 -1.24 -2.69 3.25
CA ALA A 50 -0.46 -2.45 4.46
C ALA A 50 0.51 -1.27 4.26
N ILE A 51 0.67 -0.48 5.31
CA ILE A 51 1.49 0.72 5.31
C ILE A 51 2.70 0.51 6.21
N SER A 52 3.89 0.66 5.66
CA SER A 52 5.15 0.56 6.40
C SER A 52 5.64 1.94 6.81
N LEU A 53 5.30 2.36 8.03
CA LEU A 53 5.78 3.63 8.60
C LEU A 53 7.22 3.51 9.13
N HIS A 54 7.57 2.38 9.76
CA HIS A 54 8.93 2.03 10.23
C HIS A 54 9.62 3.08 11.13
N ALA A 55 8.90 4.10 11.60
CA ALA A 55 9.40 5.13 12.51
C ALA A 55 8.23 5.84 13.20
N PRO A 56 8.39 6.28 14.45
CA PRO A 56 7.36 7.01 15.20
C PRO A 56 7.28 8.50 14.84
N ASN A 57 8.27 9.06 14.14
CA ASN A 57 8.31 10.46 13.73
C ASN A 57 9.08 10.63 12.40
N ASP A 58 8.86 11.77 11.75
CA ASP A 58 9.46 12.08 10.44
C ASP A 58 11.00 12.19 10.48
N ALA A 59 11.59 12.66 11.59
CA ALA A 59 13.04 12.83 11.69
C ALA A 59 13.77 11.48 11.59
N ILE A 60 13.29 10.46 12.30
CA ILE A 60 13.83 9.10 12.22
C ILE A 60 13.49 8.49 10.84
N ARG A 61 12.27 8.74 10.34
CA ARG A 61 11.83 8.19 9.05
C ARG A 61 12.63 8.74 7.88
N ASP A 62 13.06 10.00 7.93
CA ASP A 62 13.91 10.64 6.93
C ASP A 62 15.29 10.00 6.81
N GLU A 63 15.79 9.43 7.91
CA GLU A 63 17.09 8.75 7.97
C GLU A 63 16.99 7.30 7.46
N ILE A 64 15.94 6.57 7.86
CA ILE A 64 15.77 5.14 7.52
C ILE A 64 15.07 4.95 6.16
N VAL A 65 14.17 5.86 5.79
CA VAL A 65 13.30 5.79 4.62
C VAL A 65 13.35 7.15 3.88
N PRO A 66 14.38 7.40 3.04
CA PRO A 66 14.64 8.72 2.44
C PRO A 66 13.48 9.32 1.64
N ILE A 67 12.54 8.48 1.16
CA ILE A 67 11.32 8.92 0.48
C ILE A 67 10.38 9.73 1.40
N ASN A 68 10.52 9.62 2.72
CA ASN A 68 9.77 10.41 3.69
C ASN A 68 9.97 11.92 3.51
N LYS A 69 11.16 12.36 3.08
CA LYS A 69 11.44 13.77 2.79
C LYS A 69 10.55 14.36 1.69
N LYS A 70 10.03 13.49 0.81
CA LYS A 70 9.11 13.86 -0.28
C LYS A 70 7.65 13.62 0.09
N TYR A 71 7.37 12.56 0.85
CA TYR A 71 6.05 12.17 1.32
C TYR A 71 6.15 11.80 2.80
N ASN A 72 6.03 12.80 3.65
CA ASN A 72 6.14 12.67 5.10
C ASN A 72 4.97 11.83 5.68
N ILE A 73 5.04 11.49 6.96
CA ILE A 73 4.02 10.65 7.63
C ILE A 73 2.62 11.28 7.55
N GLU A 74 2.51 12.62 7.52
CA GLU A 74 1.23 13.32 7.41
C GLU A 74 0.62 13.27 6.00
N THR A 75 1.45 13.47 4.97
CA THR A 75 1.00 13.46 3.56
C THR A 75 0.81 12.05 3.03
N PHE A 76 1.55 11.08 3.55
CA PHE A 76 1.27 9.68 3.32
C PHE A 76 0.01 9.29 4.10
N PRO A 77 -1.01 8.63 3.50
CA PRO A 77 -2.28 8.37 4.19
C PRO A 77 -2.11 7.40 5.36
N GLY A 78 -1.71 7.93 6.51
CA GLY A 78 -1.53 7.23 7.77
C GLY A 78 -2.85 6.61 8.26
N ARG A 79 -2.80 5.94 9.42
CA ARG A 79 -3.90 5.11 9.95
C ARG A 79 -5.28 5.79 9.95
N GLY A 80 -5.36 7.12 10.08
CA GLY A 80 -6.61 7.89 10.14
C GLY A 80 -7.08 8.56 8.83
N SER A 81 -6.25 8.58 7.79
CA SER A 81 -6.60 9.27 6.53
C SER A 81 -7.38 8.34 5.59
N PRO A 82 -8.27 8.82 4.72
CA PRO A 82 -8.87 7.99 3.69
C PRO A 82 -7.80 7.47 2.72
N LEU A 83 -7.96 6.21 2.26
CA LEU A 83 -7.15 5.67 1.17
C LEU A 83 -7.78 6.06 -0.18
N PRO A 84 -6.98 6.23 -1.24
CA PRO A 84 -7.49 6.58 -2.55
C PRO A 84 -8.20 5.41 -3.24
N GLY A 85 -9.26 5.74 -3.99
CA GLY A 85 -9.95 4.81 -4.89
C GLY A 85 -10.50 3.56 -4.20
N LYS A 86 -10.24 2.40 -4.80
CA LYS A 86 -10.77 1.09 -4.36
C LYS A 86 -9.91 0.39 -3.31
N ILE A 87 -8.87 1.04 -2.79
CA ILE A 87 -7.93 0.38 -1.86
C ILE A 87 -8.55 0.27 -0.47
N GLN A 88 -8.48 -0.93 0.10
CA GLN A 88 -8.96 -1.20 1.46
C GLN A 88 -7.78 -1.35 2.42
N ARG A 89 -7.93 -0.84 3.66
CA ARG A 89 -6.93 -1.09 4.71
C ARG A 89 -6.95 -2.57 5.07
N GLN A 90 -5.77 -3.16 5.25
CA GLN A 90 -5.69 -4.51 5.79
C GLN A 90 -6.24 -4.52 7.22
N SER A 91 -7.34 -5.24 7.45
CA SER A 91 -7.91 -5.44 8.78
C SER A 91 -7.05 -6.43 9.55
N GLY A 92 -6.08 -5.95 10.32
CA GLY A 92 -5.23 -6.81 11.17
C GLY A 92 -3.74 -6.51 11.21
N ALA A 93 -3.27 -5.41 10.62
CA ALA A 93 -1.92 -4.90 10.89
C ALA A 93 -1.82 -4.46 12.37
N ARG A 94 -1.63 -5.43 13.27
CA ARG A 94 -1.16 -5.19 14.63
C ARG A 94 0.33 -4.92 14.48
N ASP A 95 0.71 -3.70 14.85
CA ASP A 95 2.11 -3.29 14.94
C ASP A 95 2.71 -4.07 16.13
N ASP A 96 3.51 -5.09 15.84
CA ASP A 96 4.53 -5.62 16.73
C ASP A 96 5.87 -4.90 16.53
#